data_AF-A0A1H3GL15-F1
#
_entry.id   AF-A0A1H3GL15-F1
#
_cell.length_a   1.000
_cell.length_b   1.000
_cell.length_c   1.000
_cell.angle_alpha   90.00
_cell.angle_beta   90.00
_cell.angle_gamma   90.00
#
_symmetry.space_group_name_H-M   'P 1'
#
loop_
_entity.id
_entity.type
_entity.pdbx_description
1 polymer ?
#
loop_
_entity_poly.entity_id
_entity_poly.type
_entity_poly.pdbx_seq_one_letter_code
_entity_poly.pdbx_strand_id
1 'polypeptide(L)'
;MTTTKKAAILISALAVIAIIAVGATLAYFTDTDAKQNVFTLGKVSGTLTEDGSTDGTKREDGGRDYTSITPGKTLSKVPVITLDSNSQNAYARMKIEYTGLTAPQIAEFQGGITLNPGWVLGSDGYFYYNTVLKPGDTATIFNTVTIPTTWGNEMAEKSFSMNLKAELIQSDNFTPTKDTAGNITSWGNVTIEAAK
;
A
#
# COMPACT_ATOMS: atom_id res chain seq x y z
N MET A 1 33.51 70.33 39.29
CA MET A 1 33.50 69.71 37.94
C MET A 1 33.62 70.82 36.91
N THR A 2 34.72 70.87 36.16
CA THR A 2 34.98 71.94 35.16
C THR A 2 33.94 71.87 34.03
N THR A 3 33.61 73.02 33.44
CA THR A 3 32.61 73.14 32.35
C THR A 3 32.86 72.18 31.18
N THR A 4 34.12 71.85 30.92
CA THR A 4 34.56 70.83 29.95
C THR A 4 34.12 69.40 30.28
N LYS A 5 34.06 69.02 31.58
CA LYS A 5 33.58 67.71 32.03
C LYS A 5 32.05 67.59 31.98
N LYS A 6 31.32 68.70 32.13
CA LYS A 6 29.86 68.75 31.96
C LYS A 6 29.44 68.66 30.49
N ALA A 7 30.19 69.31 29.59
CA ALA A 7 29.97 69.25 28.15
C ALA A 7 30.24 67.85 27.57
N ALA A 8 31.31 67.19 28.01
CA ALA A 8 31.63 65.82 27.60
C ALA A 8 30.52 64.82 27.98
N ILE A 9 29.95 64.94 29.19
CA ILE A 9 28.83 64.11 29.65
C ILE A 9 27.56 64.37 28.85
N LEU A 10 27.25 65.63 28.53
CA LEU A 10 26.07 66.00 27.74
C LEU A 10 26.15 65.45 26.30
N ILE A 11 27.34 65.53 25.68
CA ILE A 11 27.58 65.04 24.31
C ILE A 11 27.53 63.50 24.29
N SER A 12 28.09 62.82 25.28
CA SER A 12 27.98 61.36 25.38
C SER A 12 26.53 60.90 25.64
N ALA A 13 25.75 61.63 26.43
CA ALA A 13 24.35 61.32 26.67
C ALA A 13 23.47 61.54 25.42
N LEU A 14 23.72 62.60 24.66
CA LEU A 14 23.05 62.86 23.37
C LEU A 14 23.42 61.81 22.30
N ALA A 15 24.68 61.35 22.28
CA ALA A 15 25.12 60.29 21.37
C ALA A 15 24.47 58.93 21.68
N VAL A 16 24.29 58.59 22.96
CA VAL A 16 23.60 57.36 23.37
C VAL A 16 22.10 57.42 23.02
N ILE A 17 21.45 58.57 23.19
CA ILE A 17 20.03 58.75 22.81
C ILE A 17 19.85 58.68 21.29
N ALA A 18 20.78 59.23 20.50
CA ALA A 18 20.75 59.14 19.04
C ALA A 18 20.93 57.70 18.52
N ILE A 19 21.77 56.89 19.17
CA ILE A 19 21.96 55.46 18.81
C ILE A 19 20.72 54.63 19.18
N ILE A 20 20.04 54.94 20.29
CA ILE A 20 18.80 54.28 20.70
C ILE A 20 17.63 54.64 19.75
N ALA A 21 17.57 55.88 19.26
CA ALA A 21 16.53 56.32 18.32
C ALA A 21 16.67 55.72 16.91
N VAL A 22 17.89 55.43 16.46
CA VAL A 22 18.15 54.71 15.19
C VAL A 22 18.00 53.20 15.35
N GLY A 23 18.31 52.65 16.55
CA GLY A 23 18.13 51.23 16.84
C GLY A 23 16.67 50.80 17.10
N ALA A 24 15.82 51.70 17.61
CA ALA A 24 14.43 51.39 17.96
C ALA A 24 13.46 51.33 16.76
N THR A 25 13.85 51.84 15.58
CA THR A 25 13.00 51.80 14.38
C THR A 25 13.27 50.60 13.46
N LEU A 26 14.31 49.82 13.72
CA LEU A 26 14.60 48.58 12.97
C LEU A 26 14.07 47.31 13.65
N ALA A 27 13.57 47.41 14.88
CA ALA A 27 12.93 46.30 15.58
C ALA A 27 11.40 46.41 15.54
N TYR A 28 10.83 46.60 14.34
CA TYR A 28 9.40 46.38 14.15
C TYR A 28 9.17 44.92 13.75
N PHE A 29 9.06 44.10 14.79
CA PHE A 29 8.33 42.83 14.87
C PHE A 29 7.65 42.39 13.58
N THR A 30 8.36 41.58 12.79
CA THR A 30 7.71 40.54 12.01
C THR A 30 8.27 39.23 12.51
N ASP A 31 7.73 38.74 13.64
CA ASP A 31 7.81 37.31 13.94
C ASP A 31 6.86 36.63 12.95
N THR A 32 7.39 36.30 11.78
CA THR A 32 6.66 35.47 10.82
C THR A 32 6.80 34.03 11.33
N ASP A 33 5.93 33.63 12.26
CA ASP A 33 5.74 32.23 12.62
C ASP A 33 5.04 31.55 11.42
N ALA A 34 5.82 31.22 10.40
CA ALA A 34 5.35 30.52 9.22
C ALA A 34 5.11 29.05 9.60
N LYS A 35 3.89 28.72 10.03
CA LYS A 35 3.48 27.33 10.20
C LYS A 35 3.29 26.69 8.83
N GLN A 36 4.21 25.80 8.47
CA GLN A 36 4.05 24.90 7.33
C GLN A 36 2.94 23.90 7.66
N ASN A 37 1.73 24.15 7.15
CA ASN A 37 0.70 23.13 7.13
C ASN A 37 0.97 22.20 5.95
N VAL A 38 1.59 21.06 6.23
CA VAL A 38 1.70 19.98 5.24
C VAL A 38 0.35 19.25 5.22
N PHE A 39 -0.44 19.49 4.20
CA PHE A 39 -1.61 18.68 3.89
C PHE A 39 -1.13 17.43 3.14
N THR A 40 -0.89 16.34 3.86
CA THR A 40 -0.65 15.03 3.24
C THR A 40 -1.98 14.41 2.89
N LEU A 41 -2.25 14.25 1.59
CA LEU A 41 -3.38 13.45 1.12
C LEU A 41 -3.15 11.98 1.49
N GLY A 42 -4.25 11.25 1.75
CA GLY A 42 -4.23 9.92 2.37
C GLY A 42 -3.19 8.97 1.77
N LYS A 43 -2.36 8.37 2.64
CA LYS A 43 -1.37 7.37 2.25
C LYS A 43 -1.98 5.98 2.35
N VAL A 44 -2.10 5.29 1.22
CA VAL A 44 -2.42 3.86 1.19
C VAL A 44 -1.19 3.07 0.78
N SER A 45 -0.69 2.22 1.66
CA SER A 45 0.48 1.39 1.40
C SER A 45 0.38 0.06 2.14
N GLY A 46 0.93 -0.97 1.53
CA GLY A 46 0.91 -2.31 2.08
C GLY A 46 1.77 -3.24 1.25
N THR A 47 1.80 -4.50 1.66
CA THR A 47 2.64 -5.55 1.08
C THR A 47 1.84 -6.79 0.77
N LEU A 48 2.35 -7.60 -0.16
CA LEU A 48 1.89 -8.95 -0.44
C LEU A 48 3.03 -9.92 -0.17
N THR A 49 2.82 -10.89 0.71
CA THR A 49 3.82 -11.91 1.03
C THR A 49 3.23 -13.31 0.95
N GLU A 50 4.09 -14.31 0.82
CA GLU A 50 3.72 -15.74 0.81
C GLU A 50 4.49 -16.54 1.87
N ASP A 51 4.91 -15.88 2.96
CA ASP A 51 5.82 -16.44 3.97
C ASP A 51 5.22 -17.63 4.74
N GLY A 52 3.90 -17.68 4.87
CA GLY A 52 3.19 -18.81 5.49
C GLY A 52 3.13 -20.07 4.63
N SER A 53 3.58 -20.04 3.37
CA SER A 53 3.53 -21.21 2.49
C SER A 53 4.62 -22.22 2.86
N THR A 54 4.25 -23.48 2.99
CA THR A 54 5.16 -24.58 3.36
C THR A 54 5.70 -25.36 2.16
N ASP A 55 5.06 -25.21 0.99
CA ASP A 55 5.51 -25.79 -0.26
C ASP A 55 6.23 -24.76 -1.13
N GLY A 56 6.98 -25.29 -2.11
CA GLY A 56 7.80 -24.50 -3.02
C GLY A 56 9.04 -23.92 -2.37
N THR A 57 10.05 -23.65 -3.19
CA THR A 57 11.30 -23.02 -2.74
C THR A 57 11.15 -21.52 -2.86
N LYS A 58 11.30 -20.78 -1.75
CA LYS A 58 11.23 -19.32 -1.73
C LYS A 58 12.41 -18.72 -2.49
N ARG A 59 12.12 -17.75 -3.35
CA ARG A 59 13.10 -16.96 -4.11
C ARG A 59 13.40 -15.64 -3.38
N GLU A 60 14.47 -14.97 -3.81
CA GLU A 60 14.86 -13.66 -3.27
C GLU A 60 13.81 -12.57 -3.50
N ASP A 61 13.09 -12.64 -4.61
CA ASP A 61 12.01 -11.70 -4.96
C ASP A 61 10.68 -11.99 -4.23
N GLY A 62 10.66 -12.93 -3.29
CA GLY A 62 9.48 -13.33 -2.54
C GLY A 62 8.58 -14.34 -3.25
N GLY A 63 8.82 -14.62 -4.53
CA GLY A 63 8.14 -15.67 -5.28
C GLY A 63 8.54 -17.08 -4.82
N ARG A 64 7.88 -18.10 -5.36
CA ARG A 64 8.14 -19.51 -5.02
C ARG A 64 8.17 -20.40 -6.25
N ASP A 65 9.18 -21.27 -6.32
CA ASP A 65 9.31 -22.28 -7.38
C ASP A 65 8.78 -23.63 -6.89
N TYR A 66 7.90 -24.23 -7.68
CA TYR A 66 7.27 -25.51 -7.40
C TYR A 66 7.76 -26.55 -8.40
N THR A 67 8.43 -27.60 -7.92
CA THR A 67 8.98 -28.68 -8.74
C THR A 67 8.21 -29.98 -8.54
N SER A 68 8.26 -30.86 -9.55
CA SER A 68 7.67 -32.21 -9.48
C SER A 68 6.20 -32.20 -9.05
N ILE A 69 5.42 -31.34 -9.69
CA ILE A 69 3.99 -31.19 -9.45
C ILE A 69 3.22 -32.21 -10.29
N THR A 70 2.29 -32.91 -9.65
CA THR A 70 1.44 -33.92 -10.30
C THR A 70 -0.03 -33.50 -10.23
N PRO A 71 -0.87 -33.96 -11.18
CA PRO A 71 -2.32 -33.80 -11.12
C PRO A 71 -2.90 -34.25 -9.77
N GLY A 72 -3.87 -33.51 -9.25
CA GLY A 72 -4.51 -33.77 -7.96
C GLY A 72 -3.69 -33.41 -6.72
N LYS A 73 -2.42 -33.01 -6.86
CA LYS A 73 -1.60 -32.57 -5.72
C LYS A 73 -2.16 -31.25 -5.17
N THR A 74 -2.36 -31.18 -3.86
CA THR A 74 -2.63 -29.93 -3.15
C THR A 74 -1.32 -29.36 -2.65
N LEU A 75 -1.09 -28.08 -2.91
CA LEU A 75 0.10 -27.33 -2.52
C LEU A 75 -0.27 -26.22 -1.55
N SER A 76 0.52 -26.05 -0.50
CA SER A 76 0.49 -24.88 0.36
C SER A 76 0.92 -23.65 -0.42
N LYS A 77 0.04 -22.65 -0.48
CA LYS A 77 0.29 -21.34 -1.10
C LYS A 77 -0.58 -20.32 -0.38
N VAL A 78 0.06 -19.42 0.37
CA VAL A 78 -0.59 -18.59 1.38
C VAL A 78 -0.29 -17.12 1.11
N PRO A 79 -0.91 -16.50 0.09
CA PRO A 79 -0.77 -15.06 -0.14
C PRO A 79 -1.49 -14.25 0.93
N VAL A 80 -0.77 -13.29 1.50
CA VAL A 80 -1.25 -12.41 2.56
C VAL A 80 -1.00 -10.96 2.17
N ILE A 81 -2.08 -10.18 2.12
CA ILE A 81 -1.99 -8.72 2.00
C ILE A 81 -1.91 -8.15 3.41
N THR A 82 -0.92 -7.29 3.66
CA THR A 82 -0.76 -6.55 4.91
C THR A 82 -0.90 -5.06 4.63
N LEU A 83 -1.81 -4.38 5.33
CA LEU A 83 -1.91 -2.93 5.28
C LEU A 83 -0.93 -2.32 6.27
N ASP A 84 -0.09 -1.37 5.83
CA ASP A 84 0.93 -0.80 6.69
C ASP A 84 0.31 -0.09 7.91
N SER A 85 0.99 -0.14 9.04
CA SER A 85 0.54 0.48 10.30
C SER A 85 0.41 2.00 10.24
N ASN A 86 1.06 2.66 9.28
CA ASN A 86 0.96 4.09 9.02
C ASN A 86 0.06 4.44 7.81
N SER A 87 -0.72 3.48 7.33
CA SER A 87 -1.64 3.67 6.22
C SER A 87 -3.00 4.23 6.68
N GLN A 88 -3.83 4.65 5.72
CA GLN A 88 -5.25 4.88 5.92
C GLN A 88 -6.03 3.57 5.74
N ASN A 89 -7.26 3.52 6.26
CA ASN A 89 -8.18 2.43 6.00
C ASN A 89 -8.32 2.19 4.48
N ALA A 90 -8.30 0.92 4.06
CA ALA A 90 -8.25 0.57 2.66
C ALA A 90 -9.11 -0.65 2.31
N TYR A 91 -9.65 -0.65 1.10
CA TYR A 91 -10.09 -1.89 0.45
C TYR A 91 -8.91 -2.57 -0.21
N ALA A 92 -8.95 -3.91 -0.27
CA ALA A 92 -7.94 -4.72 -0.93
C ALA A 92 -8.56 -5.55 -2.06
N ARG A 93 -7.81 -5.70 -3.15
CA ARG A 93 -8.06 -6.71 -4.17
C ARG A 93 -6.76 -7.37 -4.61
N MET A 94 -6.87 -8.53 -5.22
CA MET A 94 -5.73 -9.24 -5.81
C MET A 94 -6.08 -9.71 -7.22
N LYS A 95 -5.11 -9.65 -8.13
CA LYS A 95 -5.18 -10.30 -9.44
C LYS A 95 -4.14 -11.40 -9.53
N ILE A 96 -4.52 -12.44 -10.26
CA ILE A 96 -3.60 -13.50 -10.64
C ILE A 96 -3.33 -13.40 -12.13
N GLU A 97 -2.06 -13.31 -12.50
CA GLU A 97 -1.59 -13.34 -13.88
C GLU A 97 -0.93 -14.69 -14.15
N TYR A 98 -1.44 -15.38 -15.17
CA TYR A 98 -0.94 -16.69 -15.58
C TYR A 98 -0.12 -16.57 -16.87
N THR A 99 1.00 -17.28 -16.94
CA THR A 99 1.73 -17.48 -18.19
C THR A 99 1.94 -18.98 -18.43
N GLY A 100 1.90 -19.42 -19.68
CA GLY A 100 2.04 -20.83 -20.03
C GLY A 100 0.75 -21.66 -19.92
N LEU A 101 -0.39 -21.05 -19.58
CA LEU A 101 -1.72 -21.67 -19.60
C LEU A 101 -2.65 -21.00 -20.61
N THR A 102 -3.52 -21.79 -21.23
CA THR A 102 -4.65 -21.30 -22.04
C THR A 102 -5.83 -20.88 -21.15
N ALA A 103 -6.76 -20.09 -21.67
CA ALA A 103 -7.93 -19.64 -20.89
C ALA A 103 -8.76 -20.79 -20.27
N PRO A 104 -9.04 -21.91 -20.97
CA PRO A 104 -9.71 -23.06 -20.35
C PRO A 104 -8.91 -23.67 -19.18
N GLN A 105 -7.59 -23.81 -19.34
CA GLN A 105 -6.71 -24.35 -18.30
C GLN A 105 -6.63 -23.42 -17.08
N ILE A 106 -6.63 -22.10 -17.30
CA ILE A 106 -6.68 -21.11 -16.22
C ILE A 106 -7.98 -21.28 -15.41
N ALA A 107 -9.12 -21.38 -16.09
CA ALA A 107 -10.42 -21.55 -15.42
C ALA A 107 -10.47 -22.83 -14.58
N GLU A 108 -9.97 -23.93 -15.14
CA GLU A 108 -9.89 -25.21 -14.45
C GLU A 108 -8.94 -25.17 -13.23
N PHE A 109 -7.76 -24.58 -13.41
CA PHE A 109 -6.79 -24.39 -12.33
C PHE A 109 -7.35 -23.50 -11.22
N GLN A 110 -8.04 -22.40 -11.56
CA GLN A 110 -8.71 -21.52 -10.59
C GLN A 110 -9.79 -22.25 -9.78
N GLY A 111 -10.44 -23.27 -10.35
CA GLY A 111 -11.36 -24.15 -9.63
C GLY A 111 -10.70 -24.93 -8.49
N GLY A 112 -9.37 -25.10 -8.52
CA GLY A 112 -8.58 -25.72 -7.46
C GLY A 112 -8.20 -24.77 -6.32
N ILE A 113 -8.58 -23.49 -6.38
CA ILE A 113 -8.30 -22.49 -5.35
C ILE A 113 -9.52 -22.34 -4.43
N THR A 114 -9.36 -22.63 -3.15
CA THR A 114 -10.40 -22.40 -2.13
C THR A 114 -10.14 -21.07 -1.44
N LEU A 115 -11.01 -20.09 -1.68
CA LEU A 115 -10.91 -18.76 -1.07
C LEU A 115 -11.24 -18.80 0.43
N ASN A 116 -10.51 -18.01 1.19
CA ASN A 116 -10.83 -17.75 2.59
C ASN A 116 -12.08 -16.86 2.73
N PRO A 117 -12.77 -16.92 3.87
CA PRO A 117 -13.92 -16.07 4.14
C PRO A 117 -13.63 -14.58 3.90
N GLY A 118 -14.60 -13.88 3.32
CA GLY A 118 -14.49 -12.45 2.99
C GLY A 118 -13.92 -12.16 1.60
N TRP A 119 -13.41 -13.17 0.87
CA TRP A 119 -12.95 -13.00 -0.50
C TRP A 119 -14.00 -13.43 -1.52
N VAL A 120 -14.19 -12.62 -2.56
CA VAL A 120 -15.11 -12.90 -3.68
C VAL A 120 -14.40 -12.66 -5.00
N LEU A 121 -14.56 -13.57 -5.96
CA LEU A 121 -14.07 -13.40 -7.34
C LEU A 121 -15.04 -12.54 -8.14
N GLY A 122 -14.58 -11.39 -8.60
CA GLY A 122 -15.29 -10.52 -9.53
C GLY A 122 -15.22 -11.05 -10.97
N SER A 123 -16.17 -10.64 -11.80
CA SER A 123 -16.21 -11.00 -13.23
C SER A 123 -15.06 -10.39 -14.04
N ASP A 124 -14.38 -9.38 -13.49
CA ASP A 124 -13.18 -8.74 -14.05
C ASP A 124 -11.87 -9.50 -13.71
N GLY A 125 -11.98 -10.63 -13.01
CA GLY A 125 -10.86 -11.50 -12.66
C GLY A 125 -10.08 -11.06 -11.43
N TYR A 126 -10.55 -10.05 -10.69
CA TYR A 126 -10.00 -9.69 -9.39
C TYR A 126 -10.69 -10.44 -8.26
N PHE A 127 -9.90 -10.81 -7.26
CA PHE A 127 -10.38 -11.29 -5.96
C PHE A 127 -10.52 -10.08 -5.04
N TYR A 128 -11.72 -9.82 -4.54
CA TYR A 128 -12.05 -8.68 -3.70
C TYR A 128 -12.20 -9.08 -2.24
N TYR A 129 -11.53 -8.34 -1.35
CA TYR A 129 -11.77 -8.48 0.08
C TYR A 129 -12.93 -7.60 0.52
N ASN A 130 -13.94 -8.22 1.12
CA ASN A 130 -15.22 -7.58 1.44
C ASN A 130 -15.24 -6.82 2.76
N THR A 131 -14.09 -6.78 3.45
CA THR A 131 -13.93 -6.04 4.70
C THR A 131 -12.89 -4.95 4.50
N VAL A 132 -13.15 -3.77 5.06
CA VAL A 132 -12.18 -2.67 5.07
C VAL A 132 -11.03 -3.07 6.01
N LEU A 133 -9.80 -3.02 5.49
CA LEU A 133 -8.59 -3.19 6.28
C LEU A 133 -8.29 -1.90 7.06
N LYS A 134 -7.99 -2.05 8.35
CA LYS A 134 -7.44 -1.00 9.21
C LYS A 134 -5.91 -1.12 9.26
N PRO A 135 -5.18 -0.06 9.61
CA PRO A 135 -3.72 -0.09 9.62
C PRO A 135 -3.18 -1.22 10.51
N GLY A 136 -2.31 -2.05 9.94
CA GLY A 136 -1.79 -3.27 10.58
C GLY A 136 -2.62 -4.53 10.36
N ASP A 137 -3.82 -4.43 9.78
CA ASP A 137 -4.62 -5.61 9.44
C ASP A 137 -3.98 -6.41 8.31
N THR A 138 -4.24 -7.72 8.34
CA THR A 138 -3.82 -8.66 7.31
C THR A 138 -5.04 -9.38 6.73
N ALA A 139 -5.01 -9.67 5.43
CA ALA A 139 -5.99 -10.53 4.78
C ALA A 139 -5.29 -11.62 3.95
N THR A 140 -5.48 -12.87 4.36
CA THR A 140 -5.03 -14.05 3.63
C THR A 140 -6.08 -14.44 2.60
N ILE A 141 -5.71 -14.56 1.32
CA ILE A 141 -6.67 -14.82 0.23
C ILE A 141 -7.11 -16.28 0.21
N PHE A 142 -6.15 -17.20 0.25
CA PHE A 142 -6.35 -18.64 0.28
C PHE A 142 -5.12 -19.28 0.94
N ASN A 143 -5.22 -20.57 1.27
CA ASN A 143 -4.13 -21.28 1.95
C ASN A 143 -3.49 -22.38 1.09
N THR A 144 -4.25 -22.87 0.11
CA THR A 144 -3.82 -23.99 -0.73
C THR A 144 -4.34 -23.84 -2.14
N VAL A 145 -3.62 -24.44 -3.07
CA VAL A 145 -4.05 -24.62 -4.46
C VAL A 145 -3.94 -26.09 -4.84
N THR A 146 -4.99 -26.63 -5.43
CA THR A 146 -5.03 -28.01 -5.91
C THR A 146 -4.86 -28.05 -7.42
N ILE A 147 -3.91 -28.84 -7.89
CA ILE A 147 -3.69 -29.07 -9.32
C ILE A 147 -4.86 -29.89 -9.87
N PRO A 148 -5.46 -29.50 -11.01
CA PRO A 148 -6.55 -30.26 -11.61
C PRO A 148 -6.18 -31.74 -11.83
N THR A 149 -7.10 -32.65 -11.47
CA THR A 149 -6.90 -34.10 -11.62
C THR A 149 -7.04 -34.58 -13.07
N THR A 150 -7.70 -33.76 -13.88
CA THR A 150 -7.96 -33.93 -15.31
C THR A 150 -6.73 -33.65 -16.17
N TRP A 151 -5.77 -32.89 -15.65
CA TRP A 151 -4.51 -32.63 -16.33
C TRP A 151 -3.74 -33.93 -16.49
N GLY A 152 -3.40 -34.27 -17.72
CA GLY A 152 -2.72 -35.50 -18.09
C GLY A 152 -1.41 -35.22 -18.82
N ASN A 153 -1.11 -36.09 -19.78
CA ASN A 153 0.14 -36.01 -20.56
C ASN A 153 0.28 -34.71 -21.35
N GLU A 154 -0.81 -34.01 -21.66
CA GLU A 154 -0.78 -32.71 -22.32
C GLU A 154 -0.17 -31.59 -21.46
N MET A 155 -0.07 -31.82 -20.14
CA MET A 155 0.60 -30.94 -19.19
C MET A 155 1.99 -31.44 -18.79
N ALA A 156 2.39 -32.63 -19.25
CA ALA A 156 3.72 -33.17 -18.99
C ALA A 156 4.80 -32.24 -19.54
N GLU A 157 5.87 -32.04 -18.76
CA GLU A 157 7.02 -31.18 -19.09
C GLU A 157 6.71 -29.69 -19.33
N LYS A 158 5.44 -29.28 -19.29
CA LYS A 158 5.07 -27.88 -19.37
C LYS A 158 5.30 -27.20 -18.03
N SER A 159 5.84 -25.99 -18.11
CA SER A 159 5.92 -25.07 -16.98
C SER A 159 4.93 -23.93 -17.20
N PHE A 160 4.27 -23.52 -16.14
CA PHE A 160 3.44 -22.32 -16.11
C PHE A 160 3.80 -21.49 -14.89
N SER A 161 3.50 -20.19 -14.94
CA SER A 161 3.70 -19.30 -13.78
C SER A 161 2.37 -18.71 -13.33
N MET A 162 2.32 -18.40 -12.04
CA MET A 162 1.24 -17.67 -11.39
C MET A 162 1.86 -16.48 -10.65
N ASN A 163 1.63 -15.28 -11.16
CA ASN A 163 2.07 -14.05 -10.52
C ASN A 163 0.90 -13.39 -9.81
N LEU A 164 1.10 -13.03 -8.55
CA LEU A 164 0.10 -12.39 -7.72
C LEU A 164 0.37 -10.89 -7.64
N LYS A 165 -0.68 -10.09 -7.83
CA LYS A 165 -0.62 -8.63 -7.68
C LYS A 165 -1.70 -8.17 -6.73
N ALA A 166 -1.30 -7.54 -5.63
CA ALA A 166 -2.22 -6.92 -4.68
C ALA A 166 -2.37 -5.44 -4.98
N GLU A 167 -3.58 -4.93 -4.79
CA GLU A 167 -3.89 -3.52 -4.93
C GLU A 167 -4.72 -3.05 -3.73
N LEU A 168 -4.46 -1.82 -3.31
CA LEU A 168 -5.12 -1.19 -2.18
C LEU A 168 -5.68 0.17 -2.61
N ILE A 169 -6.85 0.53 -2.11
CA ILE A 169 -7.45 1.86 -2.32
C ILE A 169 -8.07 2.38 -1.03
N GLN A 170 -7.95 3.68 -0.76
CA GLN A 170 -8.47 4.29 0.47
C GLN A 170 -9.99 4.10 0.55
N SER A 171 -10.50 3.68 1.71
CA SER A 171 -11.93 3.39 1.87
C SER A 171 -12.81 4.64 2.02
N ASP A 172 -12.31 5.70 2.64
CA ASP A 172 -13.14 6.83 3.11
C ASP A 172 -13.87 7.58 2.00
N ASN A 173 -13.30 7.60 0.80
CA ASN A 173 -13.85 8.30 -0.37
C ASN A 173 -14.07 7.37 -1.56
N PHE A 174 -14.14 6.06 -1.32
CA PHE A 174 -14.29 5.06 -2.36
C PHE A 174 -15.54 4.21 -2.14
N THR A 175 -16.39 4.15 -3.17
CA THR A 175 -17.61 3.32 -3.16
C THR A 175 -17.47 2.20 -4.19
N PRO A 176 -17.16 0.96 -3.77
CA PRO A 176 -17.09 -0.17 -4.68
C PRO A 176 -18.48 -0.57 -5.19
N THR A 177 -18.51 -1.21 -6.36
CA THR A 177 -19.71 -1.89 -6.86
C THR A 177 -19.92 -3.17 -6.07
N LYS A 178 -21.16 -3.38 -5.60
CA LYS A 178 -21.55 -4.57 -4.82
C LYS A 178 -22.64 -5.37 -5.51
N ASP A 179 -22.65 -6.68 -5.28
CA ASP A 179 -23.75 -7.57 -5.65
C ASP A 179 -24.95 -7.43 -4.70
N THR A 180 -26.02 -8.21 -4.97
CA THR A 180 -27.23 -8.23 -4.15
C THR A 180 -27.00 -8.74 -2.72
N ALA A 181 -25.94 -9.53 -2.50
CA ALA A 181 -25.54 -10.03 -1.18
C ALA A 181 -24.65 -9.02 -0.42
N GLY A 182 -24.31 -7.88 -1.04
CA GLY A 182 -23.48 -6.84 -0.45
C GLY A 182 -21.98 -7.07 -0.63
N ASN A 183 -21.56 -8.06 -1.42
CA ASN A 183 -20.16 -8.31 -1.71
C ASN A 183 -19.66 -7.37 -2.79
N ILE A 184 -18.49 -6.79 -2.59
CA ILE A 184 -17.70 -6.08 -3.59
C ILE A 184 -17.38 -7.04 -4.75
N THR A 185 -17.79 -6.65 -5.95
CA THR A 185 -17.56 -7.41 -7.19
C THR A 185 -16.83 -6.62 -8.25
N SER A 186 -16.69 -5.30 -8.08
CA SER A 186 -15.83 -4.47 -8.91
C SER A 186 -15.46 -3.16 -8.22
N TRP A 187 -14.34 -2.58 -8.65
CA TRP A 187 -13.96 -1.19 -8.34
C TRP A 187 -14.31 -0.22 -9.48
N GLY A 188 -14.99 -0.69 -10.53
CA GLY A 188 -15.30 0.10 -11.71
C GLY A 188 -14.04 0.47 -12.51
N ASN A 189 -14.05 1.64 -13.14
CA ASN A 189 -12.96 2.13 -13.99
C ASN A 189 -11.80 2.77 -13.19
N VAL A 190 -11.38 2.13 -12.11
CA VAL A 190 -10.25 2.60 -11.31
C VAL A 190 -8.96 1.96 -11.81
N THR A 191 -8.03 2.80 -12.25
CA THR A 191 -6.63 2.43 -12.46
C THR A 191 -5.86 2.74 -11.19
N ILE A 192 -5.25 1.70 -10.60
CA ILE A 192 -4.35 1.86 -9.47
C ILE A 192 -2.95 2.10 -10.03
N GLU A 193 -2.37 3.26 -9.74
CA GLU A 193 -0.97 3.52 -10.02
C GLU A 193 -0.12 3.03 -8.83
N ALA A 194 0.96 2.31 -9.10
CA ALA A 194 1.92 1.98 -8.06
C ALA A 194 2.48 3.28 -7.48
N ALA A 195 2.55 3.38 -6.15
CA ALA A 195 3.19 4.50 -5.49
C ALA A 195 4.65 4.61 -6.00
N LYS A 196 5.01 5.78 -6.54
CA LYS A 196 6.38 6.09 -6.98
C LYS A 196 7.27 6.40 -5.79
#